data_AF-A0A800JF75-F1
#
_entry.id   AF-A0A800JF75-F1
#
_cell.length_a   1.000
_cell.length_b   1.000
_cell.length_c   1.000
_cell.angle_alpha   90.00
_cell.angle_beta   90.00
_cell.angle_gamma   90.00
#
_symmetry.space_group_name_H-M   'P 1'
#
loop_
_entity.id
_entity.type
_entity.pdbx_description
1 polymer ?
#
loop_
_entity_poly.entity_id
_entity_poly.type
_entity_poly.pdbx_seq_one_letter_code
_entity_poly.pdbx_strand_id
1 'polypeptide(L)' 'MYQAAFARAPRKDELRIALDYLEATLSDANGNLVPKSTAHRQKLEDLLWALMNTKEFLFNH' A
#
# COMPACT_ATOMS: atom_id res chain seq x y z
N MET A 1 7.60 11.43 1.82
CA MET A 1 6.74 10.48 2.57
C MET A 1 7.56 9.37 3.23
N TYR A 2 8.33 8.54 2.51
CA TYR A 2 9.19 7.51 3.14
C TYR A 2 10.24 8.07 4.11
N GLN A 3 10.90 9.19 3.78
CA GLN A 3 11.82 9.87 4.71
C GLN A 3 11.11 10.46 5.93
N ALA A 4 9.84 10.84 5.83
CA ALA A 4 9.09 11.40 6.95
C ALA A 4 8.58 10.29 7.90
N ALA A 5 8.24 9.12 7.36
CA ALA A 5 7.76 7.98 8.16
C ALA A 5 8.89 7.09 8.70
N PHE A 6 9.98 6.90 7.95
CA PHE A 6 11.05 5.95 8.29
C PHE A 6 12.45 6.54 8.36
N ALA A 7 12.60 7.85 8.19
CA ALA A 7 13.90 8.55 8.16
C ALA A 7 14.94 7.96 7.18
N ARG A 8 14.49 7.14 6.21
CA ARG A 8 15.32 6.42 5.25
C ARG A 8 14.64 6.33 3.89
N ALA A 9 15.43 6.15 2.84
CA ALA A 9 14.91 5.82 1.52
C ALA A 9 14.28 4.41 1.53
N PRO A 10 13.19 4.19 0.77
CA PRO A 10 12.63 2.84 0.60
C PRO A 10 13.69 1.92 0.02
N ARG A 11 13.81 0.69 0.54
CA ARG A 11 14.64 -0.33 -0.13
C ARG A 11 13.99 -0.69 -1.46
N LYS A 12 14.78 -1.15 -2.43
CA LYS A 12 14.28 -1.52 -3.76
C LYS A 12 13.17 -2.58 -3.69
N ASP A 13 13.27 -3.53 -2.77
CA ASP A 13 12.25 -4.56 -2.55
C ASP A 13 10.95 -4.00 -1.95
N GLU A 14 11.04 -3.08 -1.00
CA GLU A 14 9.86 -2.43 -0.38
C GLU A 14 9.10 -1.58 -1.42
N LEU A 15 9.85 -0.89 -2.30
CA LEU A 15 9.25 -0.13 -3.41
C LEU A 15 8.54 -1.06 -4.39
N ARG A 16 9.16 -2.19 -4.74
CA ARG A 16 8.58 -3.19 -5.64
C ARG A 16 7.29 -3.77 -5.08
N ILE A 17 7.26 -4.11 -3.79
CA ILE A 17 6.06 -4.64 -3.12
C ILE A 17 4.94 -3.59 -3.11
N ALA A 18 5.25 -2.32 -2.83
CA ALA A 18 4.26 -1.25 -2.85
C ALA A 18 3.68 -1.00 -4.26
N LEU A 19 4.53 -1.08 -5.30
CA LEU A 19 4.09 -0.95 -6.69
C LEU A 19 3.23 -2.15 -7.13
N ASP A 20 3.66 -3.37 -6.82
CA ASP A 20 2.91 -4.59 -7.12
C ASP A 20 1.54 -4.58 -6.43
N TYR A 21 1.50 -4.14 -5.17
CA TYR A 21 0.26 -3.96 -4.43
C TYR A 21 -0.67 -2.94 -5.11
N LEU A 22 -0.15 -1.81 -5.60
CA LEU A 22 -0.94 -0.80 -6.31
C LEU A 22 -1.46 -1.30 -7.67
N GLU A 23 -0.71 -2.15 -8.37
CA GLU A 23 -1.08 -2.70 -9.68
C GLU A 23 -2.00 -3.93 -9.58
N ALA A 24 -2.05 -4.60 -8.43
CA ALA A 24 -2.94 -5.74 -8.23
C ALA A 24 -4.41 -5.37 -8.48
N THR A 25 -5.20 -6.32 -8.97
CA THR A 25 -6.64 -6.11 -9.18
C THR A 25 -7.34 -6.13 -7.82
N LEU A 26 -8.22 -5.16 -7.57
CA LEU A 26 -9.03 -5.13 -6.34
C LEU A 26 -10.42 -5.66 -6.66
N SER A 27 -10.84 -6.67 -5.92
CA SER A 27 -12.21 -7.17 -5.97
C SER A 27 -12.98 -6.68 -4.75
N ASP A 28 -14.25 -6.32 -4.94
CA ASP A 28 -15.13 -5.98 -3.83
C ASP A 28 -15.56 -7.25 -3.05
N ALA A 29 -16.30 -7.06 -1.95
CA ALA A 29 -16.82 -8.15 -1.12
C ALA A 29 -17.80 -9.08 -1.86
N ASN A 30 -18.30 -8.67 -3.02
CA ASN A 30 -19.18 -9.45 -3.89
C ASN A 30 -18.41 -10.13 -5.05
N GLY A 31 -17.08 -9.99 -5.09
CA GLY A 31 -16.22 -10.55 -6.12
C GLY A 31 -16.17 -9.75 -7.42
N ASN A 32 -16.78 -8.56 -7.48
CA ASN A 32 -16.70 -7.71 -8.68
C ASN A 32 -15.38 -6.95 -8.72
N LEU A 33 -14.83 -6.81 -9.93
CA LEU A 33 -13.63 -6.00 -10.14
C LEU A 33 -13.96 -4.52 -9.89
N VAL A 34 -13.27 -3.93 -8.93
CA VAL A 34 -13.34 -2.49 -8.67
C VAL A 34 -12.69 -1.76 -9.85
N PRO A 35 -13.29 -0.68 -10.37
CA PRO A 35 -12.68 0.14 -11.41
C PRO A 35 -11.28 0.57 -11.01
N LYS A 36 -10.31 0.48 -11.93
CA LYS A 36 -8.89 0.78 -11.64
C LYS A 36 -8.69 2.12 -10.93
N SER A 37 -9.41 3.17 -11.32
CA SER A 37 -9.32 4.50 -10.69
C SER A 37 -9.73 4.48 -9.21
N THR A 38 -10.79 3.75 -8.87
CA THR A 38 -11.28 3.62 -7.49
C THR A 38 -10.38 2.68 -6.68
N ALA A 39 -9.94 1.57 -7.29
CA ALA A 39 -9.02 0.62 -6.68
C ALA A 39 -7.67 1.27 -6.32
N HIS A 40 -7.10 2.08 -7.22
CA HIS A 40 -5.86 2.81 -6.96
C HIS A 40 -6.00 3.78 -5.79
N ARG A 41 -7.09 4.54 -5.75
CA ARG A 41 -7.33 5.49 -4.66
C ARG A 41 -7.46 4.76 -3.31
N GLN A 42 -8.25 3.69 -3.27
CA GLN A 42 -8.51 2.95 -2.05
C GLN A 42 -7.24 2.26 -1.52
N LYS A 43 -6.41 1.73 -2.42
CA LYS A 43 -5.10 1.15 -2.06
C LYS A 43 -4.09 2.19 -1.59
N LEU A 44 -4.12 3.40 -2.14
CA LEU A 44 -3.28 4.50 -1.66
C LEU A 44 -3.73 4.95 -0.27
N GLU A 45 -5.03 5.08 -0.04
CA GLU A 45 -5.59 5.42 1.27
C GLU A 45 -5.25 4.33 2.31
N ASP A 46 -5.36 3.05 1.96
CA ASP A 46 -4.96 1.91 2.79
C ASP A 46 -3.45 1.91 3.09
N LEU A 47 -2.61 2.12 2.07
CA LEU A 47 -1.15 2.18 2.23
C LEU A 47 -0.71 3.38 3.08
N LEU A 48 -1.38 4.52 2.94
CA LEU A 48 -1.16 5.69 3.79
C LEU A 48 -1.63 5.44 5.22
N TRP A 49 -2.80 4.83 5.40
CA TRP A 49 -3.31 4.44 6.71
C TRP A 49 -2.35 3.45 7.39
N ALA A 50 -1.92 2.41 6.68
CA ALA A 50 -0.91 1.48 7.16
C ALA A 50 0.37 2.23 7.52
N LEU A 51 0.92 3.08 6.64
CA LEU A 51 2.15 3.85 6.88
C LEU A 51 2.07 4.77 8.10
N MET A 52 0.93 5.42 8.32
CA MET A 52 0.70 6.29 9.47
C MET A 52 0.53 5.49 10.77
N ASN A 53 -0.05 4.29 10.68
CA ASN A 53 -0.25 3.39 11.83
C ASN A 53 0.93 2.41 12.04
N THR A 54 1.89 2.33 11.10
CA THR A 54 3.07 1.46 11.19
C THR A 54 4.13 2.03 12.11
N LYS A 55 3.92 1.91 13.42
CA LYS A 55 5.00 1.37 14.27
C LYS A 55 4.93 -0.16 14.37
N GLU A 56 3.84 -0.80 13.95
CA GLU A 56 3.62 -2.24 14.19
C GLU A 56 3.53 -3.14 12.94
N PHE A 57 3.19 -2.64 11.75
CA PHE A 57 3.00 -3.55 10.58
C PHE A 57 4.30 -4.00 9.89
N LEU A 58 5.43 -3.31 10.13
CA LEU A 58 6.74 -3.67 9.55
C LEU A 58 7.48 -4.77 10.33
N PHE A 59 6.99 -5.16 11.50
CA PHE A 59 7.62 -6.17 12.36
C PHE A 59 6.91 -7.53 12.34
N ASN A 60 5.82 -7.68 11.59
CA ASN A 60 5.10 -8.94 11.47
C ASN A 60 5.17 -9.49 10.04
N HIS A 61 6.38 -9.82 9.58
CA HIS A 61 6.61 -10.73 8.47
C HIS A 61 7.81 -11.63 8.76
#